data_AF-M7AUR7-F1
#
_entry.id   AF-M7AUR7-F1
#
_cell.length_a   1.000
_cell.length_b   1.000
_cell.length_c   1.000
_cell.angle_alpha   90.00
_cell.angle_beta   90.00
_cell.angle_gamma   90.00
#
_symmetry.space_group_name_H-M   'P 1'
#
loop_
_entity.id
_entity.type
_entity.pdbx_description
1 polymer ?
#
loop_
_entity_poly.entity_id
_entity_poly.type
_entity_poly.pdbx_seq_one_letter_code
_entity_poly.pdbx_strand_id
1 'polypeptide(L)' 'ECPSCGGFGFLPCSACRGSKMSVFRNCFTDSFKALKCTSCNENGLQRCKSCAS' A
#
# COMPACT_ATOMS: atom_id res chain seq x y z
N GLU A 1 -21.67 -9.18 2.14
CA GLU A 1 -20.20 -9.29 1.95
C GLU A 1 -19.76 -8.25 0.94
N CYS A 2 -18.59 -7.61 1.12
CA CYS A 2 -18.12 -6.61 0.16
C CYS A 2 -17.43 -7.31 -1.02
N PRO A 3 -17.94 -7.21 -2.26
CA PRO A 3 -17.36 -7.90 -3.42
C PRO A 3 -15.96 -7.38 -3.75
N SER A 4 -15.66 -6.12 -3.41
CA SER A 4 -14.35 -5.52 -3.68
C SER A 4 -13.23 -6.08 -2.80
N CYS A 5 -13.53 -6.57 -1.59
CA CYS A 5 -12.53 -7.11 -0.66
C CYS A 5 -12.84 -8.52 -0.17
N GLY A 6 -13.82 -9.22 -0.74
CA GLY A 6 -14.19 -10.58 -0.33
C GLY A 6 -14.59 -10.72 1.14
N GLY A 7 -15.03 -9.64 1.79
CA GLY A 7 -15.37 -9.63 3.22
C GLY A 7 -14.20 -9.37 4.18
N PHE A 8 -12.96 -9.22 3.71
CA PHE A 8 -11.80 -9.00 4.58
C PHE A 8 -11.67 -7.56 5.12
N GLY A 9 -12.35 -6.58 4.52
CA GLY A 9 -12.30 -5.16 4.94
C GLY A 9 -11.00 -4.42 4.59
N PHE A 10 -9.95 -5.15 4.21
CA PHE A 10 -8.66 -4.64 3.80
C PHE A 10 -8.23 -5.21 2.46
N LEU A 11 -7.45 -4.43 1.72
CA LEU A 11 -6.92 -4.78 0.41
C LEU A 11 -5.41 -4.54 0.38
N PRO A 12 -4.64 -5.33 -0.39
CA PRO A 12 -3.23 -5.04 -0.62
C PRO A 12 -3.07 -3.65 -1.22
N CYS A 13 -2.06 -2.92 -0.74
CA CYS A 13 -1.85 -1.55 -1.16
C CYS A 13 -1.57 -1.46 -2.65
N SER A 14 -2.26 -0.59 -3.38
CA SER A 14 -2.03 -0.43 -4.82
C SER A 14 -0.66 0.18 -5.14
N ALA A 15 -0.12 1.02 -4.25
CA ALA A 15 1.14 1.72 -4.45
C ALA A 15 2.38 0.85 -4.19
N CYS A 16 2.37 0.01 -3.14
CA CYS A 16 3.49 -0.86 -2.80
C CYS A 16 3.22 -2.35 -3.04
N ARG A 17 1.99 -2.72 -3.43
CA ARG A 17 1.55 -4.11 -3.63
C ARG A 17 1.79 -5.01 -2.41
N GLY A 18 1.77 -4.44 -1.21
CA GLY A 18 2.07 -5.13 0.05
C GLY A 18 3.54 -5.14 0.46
N SER A 19 4.48 -4.74 -0.42
CA SER A 19 5.92 -4.72 -0.08
C SER A 19 6.31 -3.64 0.93
N LYS A 20 5.44 -2.64 1.15
CA LYS A 20 5.69 -1.44 1.96
C LYS A 20 6.90 -0.61 1.54
N MET A 21 7.58 -0.97 0.46
CA MET A 21 8.63 -0.16 -0.14
C MET A 21 8.03 0.58 -1.33
N SER A 22 8.00 1.91 -1.27
CA SER A 22 7.73 2.68 -2.48
C SER A 22 9.02 2.72 -3.28
N VAL A 23 9.02 2.10 -4.46
CA VAL A 23 10.07 2.27 -5.47
C VAL A 23 9.95 3.67 -6.09
N PHE A 24 10.20 4.70 -5.29
CA PHE A 24 10.43 6.04 -5.83
C PHE A 24 11.88 6.08 -6.32
N ARG A 25 12.05 6.04 -7.64
CA ARG A 25 13.36 6.03 -8.28
C ARG A 25 13.91 7.45 -8.29
N ASN A 26 14.45 7.90 -7.16
CA ASN A 26 15.12 9.20 -7.09
C ASN A 26 16.49 9.06 -7.76
N CYS A 27 16.59 9.44 -9.04
CA CYS A 27 17.80 9.36 -9.86
C CYS A 27 18.87 10.42 -9.47
N PHE A 28 18.92 10.83 -8.20
CA PHE A 28 19.79 11.93 -7.75
C PHE A 28 20.69 11.59 -6.56
N THR A 29 20.56 10.42 -5.93
CA THR A 29 21.42 10.03 -4.81
C THR A 29 21.70 8.52 -4.85
N ASP A 30 22.97 8.14 -4.80
CA ASP A 30 23.50 6.76 -4.63
C ASP A 30 22.99 6.04 -3.36
N SER A 31 22.27 6.76 -2.50
CA SER A 31 21.65 6.22 -1.29
C SER A 31 20.23 5.70 -1.58
N PHE A 32 20.08 4.38 -1.70
CA PHE A 32 18.79 3.69 -1.75
C PHE A 32 18.02 3.83 -0.42
N LYS A 33 17.45 5.02 -0.11
CA LYS A 33 16.45 5.12 0.95
C LYS A 33 15.13 4.59 0.39
N ALA A 34 14.86 3.31 0.63
CA ALA A 34 13.53 2.74 0.46
C ALA A 34 12.56 3.54 1.36
N LEU A 35 11.84 4.49 0.78
CA LEU A 35 10.79 5.19 1.50
C LEU A 35 9.69 4.17 1.84
N LYS A 36 9.32 4.15 3.11
CA LYS A 36 8.18 3.36 3.59
C LYS A 36 6.94 3.91 2.91
N CYS A 37 6.16 3.04 2.26
CA CYS A 37 4.88 3.41 1.67
C CYS A 37 3.99 4.03 2.75
N THR A 38 3.55 5.26 2.53
CA THR A 38 2.68 6.02 3.43
C THR A 38 1.20 5.87 3.09
N SER A 39 0.88 5.24 1.95
CA SER A 39 -0.49 5.04 1.49
C SER A 39 -1.18 3.84 2.15
N CYS A 40 -0.47 3.04 2.95
CA CYS A 40 -0.95 1.83 3.58
C CYS A 40 -0.48 1.70 5.02
N ASN A 41 -1.08 0.77 5.77
CA ASN A 41 -0.68 0.46 7.13
C ASN A 41 0.67 -0.29 7.19
N GLU A 42 1.06 -0.69 8.40
CA GLU A 42 2.31 -1.41 8.65
C GLU A 42 2.44 -2.76 7.93
N ASN A 43 1.30 -3.37 7.58
CA ASN A 43 1.21 -4.65 6.87
C ASN A 43 1.11 -4.48 5.34
N GLY A 44 1.21 -3.26 4.82
CA GLY A 44 1.06 -3.02 3.38
C GLY A 44 -0.39 -3.11 2.90
N LEU A 45 -1.36 -2.96 3.80
CA LEU A 45 -2.79 -3.03 3.51
C LEU A 45 -3.45 -1.65 3.55
N GLN A 46 -4.42 -1.45 2.69
CA GLN A 46 -5.30 -0.29 2.64
C GLN A 46 -6.71 -0.71 3.04
N ARG A 47 -7.44 0.17 3.73
CA ARG A 47 -8.87 -0.07 3.98
C ARG A 47 -9.61 -0.15 2.65
N CYS A 48 -10.53 -1.11 2.56
CA CYS A 48 -11.42 -1.18 1.42
C CYS A 48 -12.30 0.06 1.40
N LYS A 49 -12.21 0.86 0.33
CA LYS A 49 -13.00 2.09 0.18
C LYS A 49 -14.51 1.77 0.15
N SER A 50 -14.89 0.67 -0.48
CA SER A 50 -16.28 0.19 -0.53
C SER A 50 -16.82 -0.30 0.81
N CYS A 51 -15.96 -0.53 1.81
CA CYS A 51 -16.37 -0.85 3.19
C CYS A 51 -16.34 0.39 4.10
N ALA A 52 -15.67 1.45 3.67
CA ALA A 52 -15.58 2.71 4.41
C ALA A 52 -16.66 3.71 4.00
N SER A 53 -17.37 3.42 2.91
CA SER A 53 -18.59 4.09 2.44
C SER A 53 -19.84 3.54 3.12
#